data_AF-A0A9E3WQC7-F1
#
_entry.id   AF-A0A9E3WQC7-F1
#
_cell.length_a   1.000
_cell.length_b   1.000
_cell.length_c   1.000
_cell.angle_alpha   90.00
_cell.angle_beta   90.00
_cell.angle_gamma   90.00
#
_symmetry.space_group_name_H-M   'P 1'
#
loop_
_entity.id
_entity.type
_entity.pdbx_description
1 polymer ?
#
loop_
_entity_poly.entity_id
_entity_poly.type
_entity_poly.pdbx_seq_one_letter_code
_entity_poly.pdbx_strand_id
1 'polypeptide(L)'
;MLVLSRRPNEKVVFPNLGISVEVLRVAGQAVRLGISAPPEIRILREEVADAESELEGIPLLLSRKIRHDLRNRLNTASLGLQVLHRRLELGERQDLEPTILKVLSELQAVDMELQSDGASGNAPTSKRNRRALIVEDNANESELLATFLRMNGYEVDTVDDGLKALSYLKEHERPDAVLLDMSMPRLDGPKTVTSIRCETKWQGLKLFAVSGADRRDLGVRLGPRGVDRWFAKPVNATQLVREINRELDGALVTA
;
A
#
# COMPACT_ATOMS: atom_id res chain seq x y z
N MET A 1 -34.61 9.93 14.11
CA MET A 1 -34.25 10.15 15.53
C MET A 1 -35.16 9.29 16.37
N LEU A 2 -34.61 8.32 17.11
CA LEU A 2 -35.39 7.54 18.06
C LEU A 2 -35.48 8.34 19.37
N VAL A 3 -36.68 8.60 19.86
CA VAL A 3 -36.92 9.37 21.10
C VAL A 3 -37.37 8.39 22.17
N LEU A 4 -36.64 8.32 23.28
CA LEU A 4 -36.92 7.40 24.38
C LEU A 4 -36.98 8.19 25.69
N SER A 5 -38.10 8.09 26.40
CA SER A 5 -38.22 8.59 27.78
C SER A 5 -37.79 7.50 28.74
N ARG A 6 -36.82 7.79 29.63
CA ARG A 6 -36.29 6.86 30.64
C ARG A 6 -36.43 7.42 32.05
N ARG A 7 -36.80 6.56 33.01
CA ARG A 7 -36.79 6.86 34.45
C ARG A 7 -35.40 6.61 35.06
N PRO A 8 -35.11 7.10 36.27
CA PRO A 8 -33.88 6.74 36.98
C PRO A 8 -33.69 5.22 37.06
N ASN A 9 -32.44 4.76 36.88
CA ASN A 9 -31.97 3.37 36.77
C ASN A 9 -32.43 2.60 35.52
N GLU A 10 -33.15 3.24 34.59
CA GLU A 10 -33.45 2.62 33.30
C GLU A 10 -32.29 2.83 32.31
N LYS A 11 -32.05 1.81 31.49
CA LYS A 11 -30.94 1.76 30.54
C LYS A 11 -31.43 1.84 29.09
N VAL A 12 -30.61 2.44 28.25
CA VAL A 12 -30.64 2.33 26.79
C VAL A 12 -29.41 1.55 26.38
N VAL A 13 -29.60 0.49 25.60
CA VAL A 13 -28.52 -0.42 25.19
C VAL A 13 -28.27 -0.32 23.70
N PHE A 14 -26.99 -0.37 23.34
CA PHE A 14 -26.50 -0.41 21.96
C PHE A 14 -25.79 -1.75 21.78
N PRO A 15 -26.53 -2.85 21.55
CA PRO A 15 -26.00 -4.22 21.65
C PRO A 15 -24.81 -4.47 20.72
N ASN A 16 -24.84 -3.90 19.50
CA ASN A 16 -23.77 -4.06 18.52
C ASN A 16 -22.50 -3.26 18.87
N LEU A 17 -22.60 -2.29 19.79
CA LEU A 17 -21.47 -1.45 20.22
C LEU A 17 -20.99 -1.80 21.62
N GLY A 18 -21.71 -2.66 22.36
CA GLY A 18 -21.41 -2.93 23.77
C GLY A 18 -21.60 -1.72 24.69
N ILE A 19 -22.33 -0.68 24.24
CA ILE A 19 -22.54 0.54 25.02
C ILE A 19 -23.88 0.45 25.77
N SER A 20 -23.91 0.93 27.01
CA SER A 20 -25.15 1.18 27.73
C SER A 20 -25.16 2.57 28.36
N VAL A 21 -26.31 3.24 28.28
CA VAL A 21 -26.55 4.56 28.86
C VAL A 21 -27.64 4.40 29.92
N GLU A 22 -27.33 4.76 31.15
CA GLU A 22 -28.21 4.65 32.31
C GLU A 22 -28.56 6.04 32.86
N VAL A 23 -29.83 6.29 33.15
CA VAL A 23 -30.23 7.53 33.82
C VAL A 23 -29.97 7.36 35.32
N LEU A 24 -28.92 7.98 35.85
CA LEU A 24 -28.59 7.87 37.28
C LEU A 24 -29.50 8.76 38.13
N ARG A 25 -29.81 9.97 37.66
CA ARG A 25 -30.67 10.92 38.39
C ARG A 25 -31.24 11.98 37.46
N VAL A 26 -32.46 12.43 37.74
CA VAL A 26 -33.06 13.62 37.10
C VAL A 26 -33.22 14.70 38.17
N ALA A 27 -32.73 15.91 37.92
CA ALA A 27 -32.82 17.05 38.83
C ALA A 27 -33.13 18.32 38.04
N GLY A 28 -34.40 18.75 38.06
CA GLY A 28 -34.87 19.92 37.32
C GLY A 28 -34.64 19.75 35.81
N GLN A 29 -33.86 20.66 35.22
CA GLN A 29 -33.51 20.65 33.79
C GLN A 29 -32.26 19.80 33.46
N ALA A 30 -31.63 19.18 34.47
CA ALA A 30 -30.41 18.40 34.28
C ALA A 30 -30.64 16.91 34.54
N VAL A 31 -30.03 16.07 33.71
CA VAL A 31 -30.03 14.61 33.84
C VAL A 31 -28.60 14.13 34.06
N ARG A 32 -28.36 13.34 35.11
CA ARG A 32 -27.10 12.62 35.30
C ARG A 32 -27.20 11.29 34.57
N LEU A 33 -26.29 11.08 33.63
CA LEU A 33 -26.20 9.86 32.85
C LEU A 33 -24.93 9.10 33.24
N GLY A 34 -25.06 7.78 33.39
CA GLY A 34 -23.95 6.85 33.46
C GLY A 34 -23.79 6.20 32.10
N ILE A 35 -22.61 6.31 31.49
CA ILE A 35 -22.33 5.68 30.20
C ILE A 35 -21.26 4.63 30.43
N SER A 36 -21.55 3.40 30.04
CA SER A 36 -20.61 2.29 30.05
C SER A 36 -20.32 1.88 28.62
N ALA A 37 -19.03 1.80 28.27
CA ALA A 37 -18.58 1.39 26.96
C ALA A 37 -17.29 0.55 27.09
N PRO A 38 -16.99 -0.31 26.09
CA PRO A 38 -15.71 -1.01 26.00
C PRO A 38 -14.50 -0.04 25.98
N PRO A 39 -13.31 -0.48 26.38
CA PRO A 39 -12.12 0.39 26.49
C PRO A 39 -11.69 1.04 25.17
N GLU A 40 -11.99 0.42 24.02
CA GLU A 40 -11.77 1.00 22.69
C GLU A 40 -12.73 2.15 22.33
N ILE A 41 -13.88 2.30 23.02
CA ILE A 41 -14.88 3.33 22.73
C ILE A 41 -14.72 4.51 23.69
N ARG A 42 -14.13 5.59 23.19
CA ARG A 42 -13.97 6.84 23.93
C ARG A 42 -15.31 7.55 24.14
N ILE A 43 -15.62 7.87 25.40
CA ILE A 43 -16.76 8.70 25.80
C ILE A 43 -16.22 10.07 26.20
N LEU A 44 -16.58 11.11 25.46
CA LEU A 44 -16.16 12.48 25.72
C LEU A 44 -17.39 13.35 25.96
N ARG A 45 -17.24 14.37 26.80
CA ARG A 45 -18.23 15.45 26.92
C ARG A 45 -18.00 16.44 25.78
N GLU A 46 -19.06 17.07 25.28
CA GLU A 46 -18.99 17.97 24.12
C GLU A 46 -17.97 19.09 24.34
N GLU A 47 -17.94 19.67 25.55
CA GLU A 47 -17.01 20.73 25.94
C GLU A 47 -15.54 20.29 26.05
N VAL A 48 -15.29 18.99 26.27
CA VAL A 48 -13.93 18.41 26.34
C VAL A 48 -13.49 17.91 24.95
N ALA A 49 -14.44 17.51 24.10
CA ALA A 49 -14.16 17.11 22.73
C ALA A 49 -13.55 18.25 21.90
N ASP A 50 -13.97 19.50 22.18
CA ASP A 50 -13.40 20.69 21.53
C ASP A 50 -12.06 21.10 22.15
N ALA A 51 -11.87 20.93 23.47
CA ALA A 51 -10.65 21.32 24.17
C ALA A 51 -9.47 20.33 23.99
N GLU A 52 -9.73 19.02 23.82
CA GLU A 52 -8.71 18.01 23.47
C GLU A 52 -8.22 18.11 22.01
N SER A 53 -8.78 19.03 21.21
CA SER A 53 -8.29 19.29 19.85
C SER A 53 -6.95 20.04 19.82
N GLU A 54 -6.55 20.70 20.92
CA GLU A 54 -5.38 21.59 20.91
C GLU A 54 -4.18 21.12 21.74
N LEU A 55 -4.32 20.20 22.70
CA LEU A 55 -3.21 19.87 23.60
C LEU A 55 -3.16 18.37 23.95
N GLU A 56 -2.01 17.75 23.63
CA GLU A 56 -1.54 16.37 23.90
C GLU A 56 -1.98 15.29 22.86
N GLY A 57 -1.11 14.64 22.09
CA GLY A 57 0.33 14.45 22.25
C GLY A 57 0.80 12.99 22.03
N ILE A 58 0.20 12.20 21.12
CA ILE A 58 0.74 10.95 20.54
C ILE A 58 0.17 10.82 19.10
N PRO A 59 0.97 10.56 18.05
CA PRO A 59 0.58 10.88 16.66
C PRO A 59 -0.39 9.85 16.07
N LEU A 60 -1.68 10.18 16.03
CA LEU A 60 -2.68 9.53 15.16
C LEU A 60 -3.58 10.61 14.55
N LEU A 61 -2.97 11.46 13.74
CA LEU A 61 -3.66 12.35 12.81
C LEU A 61 -4.21 11.52 11.63
N LEU A 62 -5.29 10.78 11.86
CA LEU A 62 -6.19 10.33 10.78
C LEU A 62 -7.52 11.04 11.02
N SER A 63 -7.82 12.04 10.19
CA SER A 63 -9.00 12.89 10.36
C SER A 63 -10.29 12.07 10.50
N ARG A 64 -11.28 12.56 11.26
CA ARG A 64 -12.58 11.87 11.49
C ARG A 64 -13.31 11.53 10.17
N LYS A 65 -13.02 12.24 9.09
CA LYS A 65 -13.53 12.00 7.73
C LYS A 65 -12.80 10.84 7.02
N ILE A 66 -11.47 10.77 7.14
CA ILE A 66 -10.65 9.67 6.60
C ILE A 66 -11.03 8.34 7.25
N ARG A 67 -11.28 8.31 8.57
CA ARG A 67 -11.76 7.09 9.24
C ARG A 67 -13.11 6.57 8.73
N HIS A 68 -13.99 7.46 8.28
CA HIS A 68 -15.30 7.07 7.75
C HIS A 68 -15.20 6.57 6.30
N ASP A 69 -14.42 7.24 5.44
CA ASP A 69 -14.22 6.80 4.05
C ASP A 69 -13.47 5.46 4.00
N LEU A 70 -12.36 5.35 4.73
CA LEU A 70 -11.59 4.11 4.92
C LEU A 70 -12.47 2.94 5.39
N ARG A 71 -13.32 3.17 6.40
CA ARG A 71 -14.22 2.14 6.92
C ARG A 71 -15.26 1.72 5.89
N ASN A 72 -15.81 2.65 5.12
CA ASN A 72 -16.78 2.35 4.07
C ASN A 72 -16.15 1.54 2.94
N ARG A 73 -14.96 1.92 2.48
CA ARG A 73 -14.21 1.20 1.45
C ARG A 73 -13.84 -0.22 1.87
N LEU A 74 -13.35 -0.38 3.11
CA LEU A 74 -13.05 -1.70 3.68
C LEU A 74 -14.31 -2.58 3.77
N ASN A 75 -15.44 -2.01 4.16
CA ASN A 75 -16.72 -2.73 4.17
C ASN A 75 -17.13 -3.15 2.74
N THR A 76 -16.98 -2.28 1.75
CA THR A 76 -17.29 -2.60 0.35
C THR A 76 -16.37 -3.71 -0.19
N ALA A 77 -15.08 -3.66 0.09
CA ALA A 77 -14.13 -4.71 -0.28
C ALA A 77 -14.48 -6.06 0.40
N SER A 78 -14.81 -6.03 1.69
CA SER A 78 -15.22 -7.22 2.45
C SER A 78 -16.50 -7.85 1.88
N LEU A 79 -17.49 -7.04 1.50
CA LEU A 79 -18.72 -7.54 0.88
C LEU A 79 -18.46 -8.13 -0.51
N GLY A 80 -17.60 -7.49 -1.32
CA GLY A 80 -17.18 -8.02 -2.61
C GLY A 80 -16.48 -9.37 -2.49
N LEU A 81 -15.61 -9.54 -1.49
CA LEU A 81 -14.96 -10.82 -1.20
C LEU A 81 -15.95 -11.90 -0.75
N GLN A 82 -16.94 -11.56 0.07
CA GLN A 82 -17.99 -12.51 0.47
C GLN A 82 -18.84 -12.97 -0.73
N VAL A 83 -19.18 -12.05 -1.64
CA VAL A 83 -19.90 -12.38 -2.88
C VAL A 83 -19.06 -13.29 -3.78
N LEU A 84 -17.76 -12.97 -3.95
CA LEU A 84 -16.83 -13.82 -4.71
C LEU A 84 -16.71 -15.21 -4.12
N HIS A 85 -16.52 -15.31 -2.80
CA HIS A 85 -16.39 -16.58 -2.10
C HIS A 85 -17.65 -17.46 -2.31
N ARG A 86 -18.84 -16.87 -2.12
CA ARG A 86 -20.11 -17.57 -2.30
C ARG A 86 -20.33 -18.03 -3.74
N ARG A 87 -19.99 -17.23 -4.74
CA ARG A 87 -20.11 -17.61 -6.16
C ARG A 87 -19.17 -18.75 -6.53
N LEU A 88 -17.94 -18.71 -6.01
CA LEU A 88 -16.96 -19.79 -6.19
C LEU A 88 -17.45 -21.11 -5.56
N GLU A 89 -18.06 -21.06 -4.38
CA GLU A 89 -18.68 -22.24 -3.74
C GLU A 89 -19.83 -22.82 -4.57
N LEU A 90 -20.61 -21.96 -5.23
CA LEU A 90 -21.71 -22.37 -6.12
C LEU A 90 -21.21 -22.85 -7.50
N GLY A 91 -19.89 -22.83 -7.76
CA GLY A 91 -19.31 -23.20 -9.05
C GLY A 91 -19.50 -22.16 -10.15
N GLU A 92 -20.06 -20.99 -9.81
CA GLU A 92 -20.28 -19.87 -10.74
C GLU A 92 -18.96 -19.14 -10.98
N ARG A 93 -18.24 -19.56 -12.03
CA ARG A 93 -16.94 -18.97 -12.43
C ARG A 93 -17.07 -17.86 -13.48
N GLN A 94 -18.27 -17.64 -14.01
CA GLN A 94 -18.53 -16.60 -15.00
C GLN A 94 -18.77 -15.25 -14.31
N ASP A 95 -18.34 -14.15 -14.94
CA ASP A 95 -18.59 -12.77 -14.50
C ASP A 95 -18.09 -12.42 -13.07
N LEU A 96 -17.01 -13.06 -12.62
CA LEU A 96 -16.34 -12.73 -11.35
C LEU A 96 -15.44 -11.49 -11.46
N GLU A 97 -14.89 -11.28 -12.65
CA GLU A 97 -13.97 -10.19 -13.00
C GLU A 97 -14.42 -8.80 -12.54
N PRO A 98 -15.68 -8.34 -12.77
CA PRO A 98 -16.11 -7.02 -12.29
C PRO A 98 -16.11 -6.91 -10.76
N THR A 99 -16.37 -8.00 -10.05
CA THR A 99 -16.36 -8.00 -8.58
C THR A 99 -14.92 -7.98 -8.06
N ILE A 100 -14.02 -8.72 -8.70
CA ILE A 100 -12.57 -8.71 -8.39
C ILE A 100 -12.01 -7.30 -8.62
N LEU A 101 -12.27 -6.70 -9.79
CA LEU A 101 -11.80 -5.35 -10.12
C LEU A 101 -12.33 -4.32 -9.12
N LYS A 102 -13.59 -4.43 -8.69
CA LYS A 102 -14.16 -3.56 -7.67
C LYS A 102 -13.44 -3.70 -6.33
N VAL A 103 -13.23 -4.93 -5.85
CA VAL A 103 -12.50 -5.18 -4.58
C VAL A 103 -11.08 -4.62 -4.65
N LEU A 104 -10.37 -4.86 -5.76
CA LEU A 104 -9.02 -4.34 -5.97
C LEU A 104 -9.00 -2.79 -5.95
N SER A 105 -9.98 -2.15 -6.60
CA SER A 105 -10.07 -0.69 -6.62
C SER A 105 -10.31 -0.08 -5.23
N GLU A 106 -11.14 -0.71 -4.40
CA GLU A 106 -11.39 -0.23 -3.03
C GLU A 106 -10.15 -0.41 -2.15
N LEU A 107 -9.43 -1.53 -2.27
CA LEU A 107 -8.19 -1.77 -1.53
C LEU A 107 -7.06 -0.82 -1.96
N GLN A 108 -6.97 -0.49 -3.25
CA GLN A 108 -6.01 0.50 -3.77
C GLN A 108 -6.30 1.91 -3.23
N ALA A 109 -7.57 2.31 -3.21
CA ALA A 109 -7.96 3.61 -2.66
C ALA A 109 -7.64 3.73 -1.17
N VAL A 110 -7.82 2.65 -0.41
CA VAL A 110 -7.42 2.57 1.00
C VAL A 110 -5.91 2.74 1.16
N ASP A 111 -5.10 2.05 0.34
CA ASP A 111 -3.63 2.16 0.42
C ASP A 111 -3.13 3.57 0.06
N MET A 112 -3.76 4.24 -0.92
CA MET A 112 -3.47 5.65 -1.23
C MET A 112 -3.78 6.59 -0.06
N GLU A 113 -4.92 6.40 0.59
CA GLU A 113 -5.38 7.27 1.69
C GLU A 113 -4.54 7.08 2.97
N LEU A 114 -4.05 5.85 3.21
CA LEU A 114 -3.08 5.56 4.28
C LEU A 114 -1.68 6.13 4.01
N GLN A 115 -1.33 6.35 2.73
CA GLN A 115 -0.04 6.96 2.34
C GLN A 115 -0.06 8.49 2.44
N SER A 116 -1.23 9.13 2.27
CA SER A 116 -1.35 10.59 2.39
C SER A 116 -1.17 11.10 3.83
N ASP A 117 -1.54 10.32 4.85
CA ASP A 117 -1.39 10.73 6.26
C ASP A 117 0.02 10.44 6.84
N GLY A 118 0.89 9.80 6.07
CA GLY A 118 2.32 9.62 6.39
C GLY A 118 3.25 10.65 5.73
N ALA A 119 2.73 11.54 4.88
CA ALA A 119 3.53 12.46 4.07
C ALA A 119 3.55 13.89 4.64
N SER A 120 3.97 14.05 5.90
CA SER A 120 4.58 15.30 6.34
C SER A 120 6.09 15.15 6.26
N GLY A 121 6.69 15.74 5.20
CA GLY A 121 8.14 15.88 5.08
C GLY A 121 8.80 15.36 3.80
N ASN A 122 8.31 15.74 2.61
CA ASN A 122 9.10 16.40 1.57
C ASN A 122 8.25 16.55 0.29
N ALA A 123 8.14 17.79 -0.19
CA ALA A 123 7.60 18.05 -1.52
C ALA A 123 8.54 17.45 -2.57
N PRO A 124 8.04 16.75 -3.61
CA PRO A 124 8.91 16.24 -4.66
C PRO A 124 9.36 17.40 -5.54
N THR A 125 10.66 17.66 -5.51
CA THR A 125 11.39 18.46 -6.48
C THR A 125 11.14 17.92 -7.89
N SER A 126 10.70 18.80 -8.81
CA SER A 126 10.59 18.62 -10.27
C SER A 126 10.53 17.17 -10.77
N LYS A 127 9.33 16.68 -11.13
CA LYS A 127 9.16 15.41 -11.85
C LYS A 127 10.02 15.41 -13.12
N ARG A 128 11.20 14.79 -13.07
CA ARG A 128 11.88 14.29 -14.26
C ARG A 128 11.12 13.05 -14.71
N ASN A 129 10.90 12.87 -16.01
CA ASN A 129 10.42 11.60 -16.55
C ASN A 129 11.48 10.53 -16.23
N ARG A 130 11.21 9.68 -15.23
CA ARG A 130 12.12 8.62 -14.82
C ARG A 130 11.98 7.44 -15.77
N ARG A 131 13.09 6.85 -16.18
CA ARG A 131 13.12 5.68 -17.07
C ARG A 131 13.34 4.40 -16.28
N ALA A 132 12.51 3.39 -16.53
CA ALA A 132 12.67 2.08 -15.94
C ALA A 132 12.76 1.00 -17.04
N LEU A 133 13.62 0.01 -16.81
CA LEU A 133 13.71 -1.20 -17.63
C LEU A 133 13.21 -2.38 -16.82
N ILE A 134 12.26 -3.14 -17.36
CA ILE A 134 11.79 -4.41 -16.77
C ILE A 134 12.39 -5.57 -17.57
N VAL A 135 12.95 -6.54 -16.87
CA VAL A 135 13.53 -7.77 -17.42
C VAL A 135 12.77 -8.95 -16.83
N GLU A 136 11.85 -9.52 -17.60
CA GLU A 136 10.88 -10.53 -17.17
C GLU A 136 10.44 -11.36 -18.39
N ASP A 137 10.54 -12.70 -18.32
CA ASP A 137 10.24 -13.58 -19.45
C ASP A 137 8.74 -13.85 -19.62
N ASN A 138 7.94 -13.67 -18.57
CA ASN A 138 6.50 -13.71 -18.65
C ASN A 138 5.92 -12.36 -19.11
N ALA A 139 5.50 -12.29 -20.38
CA ALA A 139 4.93 -11.08 -20.97
C ALA A 139 3.75 -10.47 -20.17
N ASN A 140 2.92 -11.29 -19.53
CA ASN A 140 1.78 -10.80 -18.73
C ASN A 140 2.25 -10.15 -17.44
N GLU A 141 3.22 -10.75 -16.74
CA GLU A 141 3.81 -10.18 -15.52
C GLU A 141 4.60 -8.91 -15.82
N SER A 142 5.36 -8.92 -16.93
CA SER A 142 6.09 -7.76 -17.41
C SER A 142 5.16 -6.59 -17.72
N GLU A 143 4.07 -6.81 -18.46
CA GLU A 143 3.16 -5.72 -18.85
C GLU A 143 2.35 -5.21 -17.65
N LEU A 144 2.01 -6.08 -16.70
CA LEU A 144 1.38 -5.67 -15.45
C LEU A 144 2.29 -4.72 -14.66
N LEU A 145 3.55 -5.10 -14.43
CA LEU A 145 4.54 -4.26 -13.76
C LEU A 145 4.80 -2.96 -14.52
N ALA A 146 4.88 -3.03 -15.86
CA ALA A 146 5.09 -1.86 -16.71
C ALA A 146 3.93 -0.87 -16.57
N THR A 147 2.69 -1.35 -16.61
CA THR A 147 1.48 -0.55 -16.42
C THR A 147 1.52 0.19 -15.08
N PHE A 148 1.87 -0.51 -13.99
CA PHE A 148 1.98 0.10 -12.67
C PHE A 148 3.04 1.21 -12.61
N LEU A 149 4.23 0.99 -13.16
CA LEU A 149 5.28 2.00 -13.19
C LEU A 149 4.90 3.20 -14.07
N ARG A 150 4.30 2.96 -15.25
CA ARG A 150 3.81 4.02 -16.16
C ARG A 150 2.76 4.90 -15.48
N MET A 151 1.81 4.31 -14.76
CA MET A 151 0.82 5.05 -13.97
C MET A 151 1.45 5.96 -12.91
N ASN A 152 2.66 5.64 -12.46
CA ASN A 152 3.42 6.41 -11.48
C ASN A 152 4.45 7.38 -12.12
N GLY A 153 4.32 7.64 -13.43
CA GLY A 153 5.11 8.65 -14.13
C GLY A 153 6.46 8.17 -14.66
N TYR A 154 6.66 6.85 -14.78
CA TYR A 154 7.84 6.29 -15.41
C TYR A 154 7.62 6.09 -16.92
N GLU A 155 8.67 6.31 -17.71
CA GLU A 155 8.81 5.74 -19.05
C GLU A 155 9.37 4.33 -18.89
N VAL A 156 8.68 3.32 -19.43
CA VAL A 156 9.01 1.91 -19.15
C VAL A 156 9.18 1.12 -20.43
N ASP A 157 10.37 0.55 -20.58
CA ASP A 157 10.71 -0.44 -21.59
C ASP A 157 10.79 -1.83 -20.96
N THR A 158 10.48 -2.86 -21.75
CA THR A 158 10.44 -4.26 -21.31
C THR A 158 11.34 -5.11 -22.21
N VAL A 159 12.02 -6.08 -21.61
CA VAL A 159 12.80 -7.11 -22.31
C VAL A 159 12.57 -8.47 -21.63
N ASP A 160 12.65 -9.54 -22.41
CA ASP A 160 12.26 -10.90 -22.01
C ASP A 160 13.43 -11.79 -21.54
N ASP A 161 14.65 -11.27 -21.53
CA ASP A 161 15.84 -12.01 -21.12
C ASP A 161 16.99 -11.09 -20.72
N GLY A 162 17.89 -11.60 -19.87
CA GLY A 162 19.06 -10.87 -19.38
C GLY A 162 20.05 -10.49 -20.49
N LEU A 163 20.19 -11.26 -21.58
CA LEU A 163 21.05 -10.86 -22.70
C LEU A 163 20.48 -9.63 -23.41
N LYS A 164 19.15 -9.61 -23.64
CA LYS A 164 18.48 -8.44 -24.23
C LYS A 164 18.56 -7.24 -23.30
N ALA A 165 18.51 -7.43 -21.99
CA ALA A 165 18.76 -6.35 -21.03
C ALA A 165 20.15 -5.74 -21.20
N LEU A 166 21.20 -6.57 -21.34
CA LEU A 166 22.56 -6.09 -21.56
C LEU A 166 22.73 -5.36 -22.91
N SER A 167 22.08 -5.86 -23.97
CA SER A 167 22.07 -5.18 -25.28
C SER A 167 21.32 -3.85 -25.21
N TYR A 168 20.14 -3.84 -24.57
CA TYR A 168 19.34 -2.63 -24.36
C TYR A 168 20.17 -1.55 -23.64
N LEU A 169 20.84 -1.90 -22.54
CA LEU A 169 21.69 -0.97 -21.77
C LEU A 169 22.94 -0.48 -22.53
N LYS A 170 23.29 -1.11 -23.65
CA LYS A 170 24.38 -0.67 -24.55
C LYS A 170 23.88 0.26 -25.66
N GLU A 171 22.66 0.01 -26.15
CA GLU A 171 22.10 0.66 -27.35
C GLU A 171 21.22 1.87 -27.02
N HIS A 172 20.63 1.91 -25.83
CA HIS A 172 19.65 2.92 -25.44
C HIS A 172 20.18 3.86 -24.35
N GLU A 173 19.44 4.94 -24.12
CA GLU A 173 19.71 5.84 -22.99
C GLU A 173 19.59 5.09 -21.67
N ARG A 174 20.49 5.43 -20.72
CA ARG A 174 20.59 4.72 -19.44
C ARG A 174 19.30 4.90 -18.63
N PRO A 175 18.62 3.82 -18.23
CA PRO A 175 17.46 3.93 -17.35
C PRO A 175 17.90 4.35 -15.93
N ASP A 176 16.98 4.95 -15.18
CA ASP A 176 17.17 5.27 -13.77
C ASP A 176 17.10 3.99 -12.90
N ALA A 177 16.18 3.08 -13.25
CA ALA A 177 15.93 1.84 -12.52
C ALA A 177 15.84 0.63 -13.46
N VAL A 178 16.32 -0.52 -12.99
CA VAL A 178 16.14 -1.81 -13.65
C VAL A 178 15.46 -2.77 -12.68
N LEU A 179 14.32 -3.34 -13.06
CA LEU A 179 13.66 -4.43 -12.36
C LEU A 179 14.00 -5.73 -13.07
N LEU A 180 14.57 -6.68 -12.35
CA LEU A 180 15.06 -7.93 -12.90
C LEU A 180 14.41 -9.11 -12.19
N ASP A 181 13.69 -9.94 -12.93
CA ASP A 181 13.29 -11.24 -12.42
C ASP A 181 14.53 -12.15 -12.27
N MET A 182 14.60 -12.84 -11.14
CA MET A 182 15.66 -13.79 -10.85
C MET A 182 15.32 -15.20 -11.32
N SER A 183 14.06 -15.49 -11.64
CA SER A 183 13.59 -16.82 -11.99
C SER A 183 13.43 -17.04 -13.49
N MET A 184 14.37 -16.55 -14.31
CA MET A 184 14.34 -16.69 -15.77
C MET A 184 15.05 -17.97 -16.27
N PRO A 185 14.51 -18.67 -17.29
CA PRO A 185 15.02 -19.96 -17.76
C PRO A 185 16.23 -19.89 -18.72
N ARG A 186 16.50 -18.75 -19.38
CA ARG A 186 17.56 -18.64 -20.41
C ARG A 186 18.85 -18.02 -19.88
N LEU A 187 18.82 -16.76 -19.43
CA LEU A 187 19.92 -16.13 -18.70
C LEU A 187 19.52 -15.88 -17.25
N ASP A 188 20.22 -16.58 -16.36
CA ASP A 188 20.02 -16.56 -14.91
C ASP A 188 20.15 -15.13 -14.36
N GLY A 189 19.12 -14.61 -13.69
CA GLY A 189 19.10 -13.25 -13.14
C GLY A 189 20.36 -12.87 -12.33
N PRO A 190 20.91 -13.74 -11.48
CA PRO A 190 22.18 -13.48 -10.77
C PRO A 190 23.38 -13.20 -11.69
N LYS A 191 23.45 -13.86 -12.86
CA LYS A 191 24.51 -13.61 -13.85
C LYS A 191 24.32 -12.25 -14.53
N THR A 192 23.09 -11.86 -14.80
CA THR A 192 22.75 -10.52 -15.33
C THR A 192 23.17 -9.43 -14.34
N VAL A 193 22.86 -9.59 -13.05
CA VAL A 193 23.32 -8.67 -11.98
C VAL A 193 24.84 -8.53 -12.01
N THR A 194 25.56 -9.66 -12.02
CA THR A 194 27.02 -9.68 -12.01
C THR A 194 27.59 -8.96 -13.22
N SER A 195 27.04 -9.25 -14.41
CA SER A 195 27.45 -8.62 -15.68
C SER A 195 27.23 -7.11 -15.65
N ILE A 196 26.09 -6.65 -15.11
CA ILE A 196 25.80 -5.22 -14.96
C ILE A 196 26.81 -4.55 -14.01
N ARG A 197 27.16 -5.21 -12.91
CA ARG A 197 28.09 -4.64 -11.90
C ARG A 197 29.56 -4.68 -12.29
N CYS A 198 29.95 -5.54 -13.23
CA CYS A 198 31.32 -5.57 -13.77
C CYS A 198 31.62 -4.36 -14.67
N GLU A 199 30.61 -3.73 -15.26
CA GLU A 199 30.75 -2.63 -16.20
C GLU A 199 30.79 -1.28 -15.47
N THR A 200 31.92 -0.58 -15.51
CA THR A 200 32.12 0.70 -14.79
C THR A 200 31.09 1.76 -15.20
N LYS A 201 30.68 1.76 -16.47
CA LYS A 201 29.68 2.70 -17.01
C LYS A 201 28.30 2.59 -16.38
N TRP A 202 27.98 1.46 -15.76
CA TRP A 202 26.70 1.22 -15.08
C TRP A 202 26.81 1.25 -13.55
N GLN A 203 27.95 1.70 -13.03
CA GLN A 203 28.05 1.98 -11.60
C GLN A 203 27.03 3.05 -11.20
N GLY A 204 26.37 2.81 -10.07
CA GLY A 204 25.26 3.61 -9.57
C GLY A 204 23.90 3.35 -10.24
N LEU A 205 23.79 2.44 -11.22
CA LEU A 205 22.50 2.06 -11.80
C LEU A 205 21.67 1.34 -10.73
N LYS A 206 20.45 1.80 -10.46
CA LYS A 206 19.60 1.16 -9.46
C LYS A 206 19.02 -0.13 -10.01
N LEU A 207 19.33 -1.24 -9.34
CA LEU A 207 18.97 -2.58 -9.77
C LEU A 207 18.13 -3.24 -8.68
N PHE A 208 16.92 -3.64 -9.04
CA PHE A 208 15.92 -4.21 -8.16
C PHE A 208 15.68 -5.66 -8.57
N ALA A 209 15.79 -6.58 -7.62
CA ALA A 209 15.47 -7.99 -7.86
C ALA A 209 13.99 -8.26 -7.57
N VAL A 210 13.36 -9.05 -8.43
CA VAL A 210 12.05 -9.65 -8.19
C VAL A 210 12.24 -11.16 -8.22
N SER A 211 11.72 -11.90 -7.23
CA SER A 211 11.82 -13.36 -7.22
C SER A 211 10.83 -14.03 -6.28
N GLY A 212 10.44 -15.27 -6.58
CA GLY A 212 9.74 -16.15 -5.63
C GLY A 212 10.67 -16.90 -4.66
N ALA A 213 11.98 -16.92 -4.91
CA ALA A 213 12.97 -17.64 -4.08
C ALA A 213 13.66 -16.72 -3.06
N ASP A 214 14.29 -17.30 -2.03
CA ASP A 214 15.10 -16.53 -1.09
C ASP A 214 16.42 -16.11 -1.77
N ARG A 215 16.77 -14.84 -1.58
CA ARG A 215 18.01 -14.24 -2.08
C ARG A 215 19.27 -15.06 -1.74
N ARG A 216 19.30 -15.67 -0.55
CA ARG A 216 20.46 -16.45 -0.06
C ARG A 216 20.68 -17.70 -0.89
N ASP A 217 19.61 -18.33 -1.35
CA ASP A 217 19.66 -19.55 -2.16
C ASP A 217 20.22 -19.24 -3.55
N LEU A 218 19.96 -18.03 -4.06
CA LEU A 218 20.44 -17.55 -5.35
C LEU A 218 21.81 -16.85 -5.28
N GLY A 219 22.41 -16.74 -4.09
CA GLY A 219 23.73 -16.13 -3.90
C GLY A 219 23.82 -14.63 -4.20
N VAL A 220 22.69 -13.93 -4.32
CA VAL A 220 22.65 -12.50 -4.69
C VAL A 220 22.88 -11.62 -3.46
N ARG A 221 23.75 -10.62 -3.58
CA ARG A 221 24.04 -9.68 -2.47
C ARG A 221 23.13 -8.44 -2.55
N LEU A 222 22.79 -7.88 -1.40
CA LEU A 222 22.21 -6.53 -1.33
C LEU A 222 23.34 -5.49 -1.33
N GLY A 223 23.10 -4.36 -1.99
CA GLY A 223 24.00 -3.22 -2.05
C GLY A 223 24.81 -3.11 -3.36
N PRO A 224 25.89 -2.30 -3.37
CA PRO A 224 26.54 -1.82 -4.61
C PRO A 224 27.10 -2.92 -5.52
N ARG A 225 27.44 -4.09 -4.95
CA ARG A 225 27.98 -5.24 -5.68
C ARG A 225 26.93 -6.26 -6.10
N GLY A 226 25.65 -5.99 -5.83
CA GLY A 226 24.53 -6.84 -6.21
C GLY A 226 23.33 -5.99 -6.56
N VAL A 227 22.20 -6.24 -5.90
CA VAL A 227 20.95 -5.48 -6.12
C VAL A 227 20.70 -4.50 -4.97
N ASP A 228 20.16 -3.33 -5.28
CA ASP A 228 19.84 -2.31 -4.29
C ASP A 228 18.70 -2.79 -3.36
N ARG A 229 17.73 -3.53 -3.92
CA ARG A 229 16.57 -4.05 -3.20
C ARG A 229 16.10 -5.39 -3.77
N TRP A 230 15.39 -6.16 -2.94
CA TRP A 230 14.80 -7.45 -3.27
C TRP A 230 13.30 -7.43 -2.98
N PHE A 231 12.49 -7.84 -3.95
CA PHE A 231 11.05 -7.96 -3.86
C PHE A 231 10.64 -9.43 -4.02
N ALA A 232 9.91 -9.94 -3.03
CA ALA A 232 9.34 -11.28 -3.11
C ALA A 232 8.10 -11.27 -4.02
N LYS A 233 7.97 -12.27 -4.90
CA LYS A 233 6.71 -12.56 -5.61
C LYS A 233 5.73 -13.22 -4.60
N PRO A 234 4.44 -12.83 -4.55
CA PRO A 234 3.78 -11.83 -5.39
C PRO A 234 4.15 -10.38 -4.99
N VAL A 235 4.45 -9.56 -5.99
CA VAL A 235 4.94 -8.19 -5.78
C VAL A 235 3.78 -7.25 -5.42
N ASN A 236 3.91 -6.54 -4.29
CA ASN A 236 3.04 -5.40 -4.00
C ASN A 236 3.49 -4.18 -4.81
N ALA A 237 2.70 -3.80 -5.83
CA ALA A 237 3.03 -2.72 -6.76
C ALA A 237 3.23 -1.37 -6.06
N THR A 238 2.42 -1.02 -5.07
CA THR A 238 2.55 0.27 -4.38
C THR A 238 3.80 0.33 -3.51
N GLN A 239 4.10 -0.76 -2.80
CA GLN A 239 5.35 -0.86 -2.06
C GLN A 239 6.56 -0.80 -2.99
N LEU A 240 6.51 -1.48 -4.13
CA LEU A 240 7.57 -1.46 -5.13
C LEU A 240 7.86 -0.03 -5.62
N VAL A 241 6.84 0.72 -6.03
CA VAL A 241 7.00 2.10 -6.52
C VAL A 241 7.59 2.99 -5.43
N ARG A 242 7.08 2.89 -4.20
CA ARG A 242 7.55 3.68 -3.06
C ARG A 242 9.03 3.43 -2.78
N GLU A 243 9.44 2.17 -2.76
CA GLU A 243 10.81 1.76 -2.50
C GLU A 243 11.74 2.18 -3.65
N ILE A 244 11.33 2.04 -4.91
CA ILE A 244 12.10 2.52 -6.07
C ILE A 244 12.30 4.03 -5.98
N ASN A 245 11.23 4.80 -5.73
CA ASN A 245 11.33 6.25 -5.57
C ASN A 245 12.29 6.62 -4.44
N ARG A 246 12.19 5.96 -3.28
CA ARG A 246 13.10 6.23 -2.16
C ARG A 246 14.57 5.98 -2.51
N GLU A 247 14.88 4.89 -3.21
CA GLU A 247 16.27 4.58 -3.61
C GLU A 247 16.80 5.54 -4.69
N LEU A 248 15.93 6.03 -5.58
CA LEU A 248 16.28 7.02 -6.60
C LEU A 248 16.46 8.42 -5.98
N ASP A 249 15.58 8.82 -5.08
CA ASP A 249 15.62 10.11 -4.39
C ASP A 249 16.80 10.17 -3.39
N GLY A 250 17.10 9.08 -2.71
CA GLY A 250 18.26 8.98 -1.81
C GLY A 250 19.61 9.21 -2.52
N ALA A 251 19.69 8.92 -3.83
CA ALA A 251 20.90 9.18 -4.62
C ALA A 251 21.11 10.68 -4.93
N LEU A 252 20.06 11.50 -4.89
CA LEU A 252 20.15 12.94 -5.16
C LEU A 252 20.64 13.77 -3.97
N VAL A 253 20.65 13.21 -2.76
CA VAL A 253 21.06 13.93 -1.53
C VAL A 253 22.56 13.81 -1.24
N THR A 254 23.29 12.94 -1.96
CA THR A 254 24.71 12.65 -1.69
C THR A 254 25.70 13.20 -2.72
N ALA A 255 25.26 14.10 -3.61
CA ALA A 255 26.11 14.76 -4.61
C ALA A 255 26.27 16.25 -4.29
#